data_AF-A0A834I2F9-F1
#
_entry.id   AF-A0A834I2F9-F1
#
_cell.length_a   1.000
_cell.length_b   1.000
_cell.length_c   1.000
_cell.angle_alpha   90.00
_cell.angle_beta   90.00
_cell.angle_gamma   90.00
#
_symmetry.space_group_name_H-M   'P 1'
#
loop_
_entity.id
_entity.type
_entity.pdbx_description
1 polymer ?
#
loop_
_entity_poly.entity_id
_entity_poly.type
_entity_poly.pdbx_seq_one_letter_code
_entity_poly.pdbx_strand_id
1 'polypeptide(L)'
;MSTEDGQRSGRPKEPAHGIILTEYLENGWTINSDYYISLLHNLKDKIVEKRPHLKKKKMLLHQNIRPCHKSVKTMAKIHELAFELLPHPPYSQYLASSD
;
A
#
# COMPACT_ATOMS: atom_id res chain seq x y z
N MET A 1 -39.44 29.72 -3.83
CA MET A 1 -38.83 29.93 -2.51
C MET A 1 -38.00 28.69 -2.22
N SER A 2 -36.68 28.87 -2.34
CA SER A 2 -35.52 28.05 -1.99
C SER A 2 -35.57 26.52 -1.99
N THR A 3 -34.78 25.99 -2.94
CA THR A 3 -34.11 24.67 -2.99
C THR A 3 -33.09 24.52 -1.86
N GLU A 4 -33.00 23.34 -1.24
CA GLU A 4 -31.82 22.92 -0.48
C GLU A 4 -31.36 21.54 -0.96
N ASP A 5 -30.52 21.55 -2.01
CA ASP A 5 -29.71 20.40 -2.39
C ASP A 5 -28.52 20.31 -1.42
N GLY A 6 -28.52 19.25 -0.61
CA GLY A 6 -27.43 18.93 0.30
C GLY A 6 -26.19 18.52 -0.48
N GLN A 7 -25.26 19.47 -0.64
CA GLN A 7 -23.95 19.26 -1.22
C GLN A 7 -23.15 18.24 -0.37
N ARG A 8 -23.28 16.94 -0.69
CA ARG A 8 -22.41 15.89 -0.15
C ARG A 8 -21.01 16.14 -0.72
N SER A 9 -20.20 16.88 0.03
CA SER A 9 -18.78 17.15 -0.24
C SER A 9 -18.04 15.83 -0.46
N GLY A 10 -18.00 15.38 -1.70
CA GLY A 10 -17.15 14.28 -2.14
C GLY A 10 -15.72 14.70 -1.93
N ARG A 11 -15.02 14.04 -0.99
CA ARG A 11 -13.57 14.14 -0.85
C ARG A 11 -12.96 13.91 -2.24
N PRO A 12 -12.18 14.86 -2.81
CA PRO A 12 -11.59 14.64 -4.12
C PRO A 12 -10.73 13.38 -4.05
N LYS A 13 -11.07 12.40 -4.89
CA LYS A 13 -10.22 11.22 -5.08
C LYS A 13 -8.99 11.72 -5.84
N GLU A 14 -7.93 12.01 -5.11
CA GLU A 14 -6.66 12.33 -5.74
C GLU A 14 -6.28 11.18 -6.69
N PRO A 15 -5.87 11.48 -7.95
CA PRO A 15 -5.42 10.45 -8.86
C PRO A 15 -4.23 9.70 -8.25
N ALA A 16 -4.11 8.41 -8.53
CA ALA A 16 -2.96 7.63 -8.10
C ALA A 16 -1.68 8.27 -8.68
N HIS A 17 -0.80 8.77 -7.80
CA HIS A 17 0.34 9.64 -8.16
C HIS A 17 1.52 8.90 -8.83
N GLY A 18 1.26 7.88 -9.65
CA GLY A 18 2.27 7.09 -10.34
C GLY A 18 3.10 6.16 -9.44
N ILE A 19 4.13 5.56 -10.02
CA ILE A 19 4.99 4.51 -9.42
C ILE A 19 5.96 5.12 -8.41
N ILE A 20 6.04 4.53 -7.21
CA ILE A 20 6.97 4.96 -6.16
C ILE A 20 8.29 4.18 -6.23
N LEU A 21 8.20 2.86 -6.21
CA LEU A 21 9.34 1.93 -6.15
C LEU A 21 9.03 0.71 -7.03
N THR A 22 10.00 0.31 -7.83
CA THR A 22 9.99 -0.93 -8.61
C THR A 22 11.32 -1.61 -8.34
N GLU A 23 11.26 -2.86 -7.87
CA GLU A 23 12.41 -3.66 -7.48
C GLU A 23 12.38 -4.95 -8.28
N TYR A 24 13.52 -5.31 -8.87
CA TYR A 24 13.68 -6.50 -9.68
C TYR A 24 14.60 -7.46 -8.94
N LEU A 25 14.13 -8.70 -8.77
CA LEU A 25 14.89 -9.75 -8.13
C LEU A 25 15.54 -10.63 -9.19
N GLU A 26 16.77 -11.10 -8.92
CA GLU A 26 17.47 -12.02 -9.82
C GLU A 26 16.66 -13.30 -10.05
N ASN A 27 16.80 -13.85 -11.25
CA ASN A 27 16.07 -15.05 -11.64
C ASN A 27 16.45 -16.24 -10.74
N GLY A 28 15.44 -17.00 -10.30
CA GLY A 28 15.62 -18.14 -9.39
C GLY A 28 15.51 -17.80 -7.90
N TRP A 29 15.46 -16.52 -7.52
CA TRP A 29 15.24 -16.12 -6.13
C TRP A 29 13.75 -15.94 -5.84
N THR A 30 13.34 -16.37 -4.64
CA THR A 30 11.97 -16.21 -4.16
C THR A 30 11.90 -15.06 -3.15
N ILE A 31 10.87 -14.21 -3.28
CA ILE A 31 10.57 -13.19 -2.27
C ILE A 31 10.21 -13.88 -0.96
N ASN A 32 11.15 -13.87 -0.02
CA ASN A 32 10.93 -14.33 1.34
C ASN A 32 10.36 -13.19 2.22
N SER A 33 10.03 -13.50 3.47
CA SER A 33 9.44 -12.50 4.38
C SER A 33 10.44 -11.41 4.76
N ASP A 34 11.72 -11.75 4.95
CA ASP A 34 12.74 -10.80 5.41
C ASP A 34 13.08 -9.77 4.31
N TYR A 35 13.20 -10.23 3.07
CA TYR A 35 13.35 -9.37 1.89
C TYR A 35 12.14 -8.44 1.74
N TYR A 36 10.94 -8.96 1.93
CA TYR A 36 9.73 -8.15 1.86
C TYR A 36 9.67 -7.08 2.97
N ILE A 37 10.15 -7.39 4.19
CA ILE A 37 10.30 -6.42 5.28
C ILE A 37 11.28 -5.31 4.91
N SER A 38 12.42 -5.65 4.32
CA SER A 38 13.39 -4.66 3.81
C SER A 38 12.78 -3.79 2.72
N LEU A 39 11.99 -4.39 1.83
CA LEU A 39 11.28 -3.67 0.77
C LEU A 39 10.27 -2.67 1.35
N LEU A 40 9.50 -3.03 2.38
CA LEU A 40 8.57 -2.13 3.06
C LEU A 40 9.28 -0.93 3.69
N HIS A 41 10.48 -1.13 4.24
CA HIS A 41 11.29 -0.03 4.76
C HIS A 41 11.71 0.92 3.65
N ASN A 42 12.30 0.40 2.57
CA ASN A 42 12.72 1.21 1.42
C ASN A 42 11.52 1.96 0.80
N LEU A 43 10.37 1.29 0.69
CA LEU A 43 9.13 1.90 0.21
C LEU A 43 8.74 3.11 1.06
N LYS A 44 8.78 3.00 2.40
CA LYS A 44 8.46 4.11 3.30
C LYS A 44 9.39 5.31 3.09
N ASP A 45 10.69 5.06 2.96
CA ASP A 45 11.68 6.11 2.73
C ASP A 45 11.44 6.81 1.39
N LYS A 46 11.19 6.04 0.32
CA LYS A 46 10.89 6.57 -1.01
C LYS A 46 9.57 7.31 -1.09
N ILE A 47 8.57 6.94 -0.29
CA ILE A 47 7.34 7.73 -0.17
C ILE A 47 7.63 9.09 0.44
N VAL A 48 8.42 9.15 1.52
CA VAL A 48 8.74 10.42 2.17
C VAL A 48 9.56 11.31 1.24
N GLU A 49 10.48 10.73 0.47
CA GLU A 49 11.29 11.42 -0.54
C GLU A 49 10.44 11.98 -1.68
N LYS A 50 9.62 11.14 -2.33
CA LYS A 50 8.82 11.53 -3.51
C LYS A 50 7.55 12.30 -3.16
N ARG A 51 7.01 12.10 -1.95
CA ARG A 51 5.70 12.63 -1.50
C ARG A 51 5.79 13.07 -0.03
N PRO A 52 6.54 14.14 0.28
CA PRO A 52 6.78 14.57 1.66
C PRO A 52 5.49 14.91 2.43
N HIS A 53 4.42 15.33 1.73
CA HIS A 53 3.10 15.58 2.32
C HIS A 53 2.42 14.32 2.90
N LEU A 54 2.89 13.10 2.55
CA LEU A 54 2.40 11.84 3.09
C LEU A 54 3.18 11.36 4.33
N LYS A 55 4.27 12.04 4.74
CA LYS A 55 5.15 11.62 5.83
C LYS A 55 4.40 11.32 7.15
N LYS A 56 3.36 12.10 7.45
CA LYS A 56 2.57 11.99 8.70
C LYS A 56 1.21 11.29 8.50
N LYS A 57 0.86 10.88 7.27
CA LYS A 57 -0.43 10.25 6.99
C LYS A 57 -0.31 8.74 7.17
N LYS A 58 -1.36 8.11 7.72
CA LYS A 58 -1.53 6.67 7.63
C LYS A 58 -1.71 6.29 6.18
N MET A 59 -1.00 5.24 5.76
CA MET A 59 -0.97 4.82 4.37
C MET A 59 -1.67 3.50 4.21
N LEU A 60 -2.61 3.44 3.28
CA LEU A 60 -3.33 2.22 2.95
C LEU A 60 -2.44 1.36 2.05
N LEU A 61 -2.17 0.13 2.48
CA LEU A 61 -1.42 -0.86 1.73
C LEU A 61 -2.40 -1.90 1.18
N HIS A 62 -2.40 -2.07 -0.15
CA HIS A 62 -3.14 -3.14 -0.82
C HIS A 62 -2.14 -4.17 -1.34
N GLN A 63 -2.24 -5.40 -0.85
CA GLN A 63 -1.36 -6.50 -1.24
C GLN A 63 -2.17 -7.78 -1.42
N ASN A 64 -1.66 -8.71 -2.23
CA ASN A 64 -2.25 -10.03 -2.42
C ASN A 64 -1.96 -10.97 -1.23
N ILE A 65 -2.59 -12.15 -1.24
CA ILE A 65 -2.57 -13.14 -0.15
C ILE A 65 -1.31 -14.04 -0.17
N ARG A 66 -0.18 -13.58 -0.70
CA ARG A 66 1.05 -14.39 -0.71
C ARG A 66 1.52 -14.71 0.73
N PRO A 67 1.99 -15.94 1.02
CA PRO A 67 2.39 -16.33 2.38
C PRO A 67 3.44 -15.41 3.02
N CYS A 68 4.41 -14.90 2.24
CA CYS A 68 5.43 -13.95 2.73
C CYS A 68 4.82 -12.63 3.24
N HIS A 69 3.72 -12.17 2.65
CA HIS A 69 3.03 -10.96 3.07
C HIS A 69 2.22 -11.17 4.38
N LYS A 70 1.84 -12.42 4.67
CA LYS A 70 1.05 -12.80 5.85
C LYS A 70 1.88 -13.32 7.02
N SER A 71 3.21 -13.38 6.86
CA SER A 71 4.11 -13.77 7.95
C SER A 71 3.95 -12.85 9.16
N VAL A 72 4.06 -13.40 10.36
CA VAL A 72 3.95 -12.64 11.62
C VAL A 72 4.94 -11.47 11.66
N LYS A 73 6.18 -11.71 11.20
CA LYS A 73 7.21 -10.66 11.12
C LYS A 73 6.82 -9.54 10.16
N THR A 74 6.28 -9.89 9.00
CA THR A 74 5.82 -8.93 8.00
C THR A 74 4.67 -8.08 8.52
N MET A 75 3.66 -8.72 9.13
CA MET A 75 2.51 -8.04 9.71
C MET A 75 2.92 -7.09 10.84
N ALA A 76 3.84 -7.53 11.71
CA ALA A 76 4.41 -6.67 12.75
C ALA A 76 5.09 -5.43 12.14
N LYS A 77 5.86 -5.62 11.06
CA LYS A 77 6.54 -4.50 10.38
C LYS A 77 5.55 -3.53 9.71
N ILE A 78 4.50 -4.04 9.08
CA ILE A 78 3.42 -3.20 8.49
C ILE A 78 2.82 -2.30 9.56
N HIS A 79 2.53 -2.85 10.74
CA HIS A 79 2.02 -2.07 11.88
C HIS A 79 3.05 -1.05 12.40
N GLU A 80 4.32 -1.43 12.54
CA GLU A 80 5.40 -0.54 12.97
C GLU A 80 5.59 0.66 12.03
N LEU A 81 5.49 0.45 10.72
CA LEU A 81 5.62 1.48 9.69
C LEU A 81 4.35 2.34 9.51
N ALA A 82 3.32 2.10 10.33
CA ALA A 82 2.01 2.75 10.28
C ALA A 82 1.29 2.59 8.93
N PHE A 83 1.51 1.45 8.27
CA PHE A 83 0.69 1.02 7.14
C PHE A 83 -0.60 0.37 7.65
N GLU A 84 -1.71 0.73 7.04
CA GLU A 84 -3.02 0.12 7.28
C GLU A 84 -3.33 -0.83 6.13
N LEU A 85 -3.43 -2.11 6.45
CA LEU A 85 -3.67 -3.15 5.47
C LEU A 85 -5.14 -3.13 5.04
N LEU A 86 -5.38 -2.98 3.74
CA LEU A 86 -6.72 -3.12 3.19
C LEU A 86 -7.13 -4.60 3.11
N PRO A 87 -8.36 -4.97 3.51
CA PRO A 87 -8.83 -6.33 3.39
C PRO A 87 -8.86 -6.75 1.92
N HIS A 88 -8.18 -7.85 1.60
CA HIS A 88 -8.21 -8.46 0.27
C HIS A 88 -8.99 -9.79 0.35
N PRO A 89 -10.08 -9.95 -0.41
CA PRO A 89 -10.84 -11.19 -0.37
C PRO A 89 -10.02 -12.35 -0.98
N PRO A 90 -10.10 -13.57 -0.40
CA PRO A 90 -9.48 -14.75 -0.98
C PRO A 90 -10.02 -14.99 -2.40
N TYR A 91 -9.10 -15.30 -3.33
CA TYR A 91 -9.38 -15.56 -4.76
C TYR A 91 -9.85 -14.35 -5.59
N SER A 92 -9.41 -13.13 -5.25
CA SER A 92 -9.69 -11.92 -6.04
C SER A 92 -8.47 -11.40 -6.81
N GLN A 93 -7.94 -12.24 -7.71
CA GLN A 93 -6.83 -11.87 -8.60
C GLN A 93 -7.11 -10.56 -9.37
N TYR A 94 -8.37 -10.27 -9.68
CA TYR A 94 -8.80 -9.07 -10.43
C TYR A 94 -8.91 -7.76 -9.63
N LEU A 95 -8.65 -7.75 -8.32
CA LEU A 95 -8.86 -6.56 -7.47
C LEU A 95 -7.59 -5.83 -7.06
N ALA A 96 -6.41 -6.43 -7.23
CA ALA A 96 -5.16 -5.71 -7.03
C ALA A 96 -4.89 -4.87 -8.30
N SER A 97 -4.79 -3.54 -8.17
CA SER A 97 -4.52 -2.64 -9.32
C SER A 97 -3.13 -2.82 -9.95
N SER A 98 -2.42 -3.91 -9.63
CA SER A 98 -1.05 -4.20 -10.05
C SER A 98 -0.94 -5.50 -10.87
N ASP A 99 -2.06 -6.19 -11.15
CA ASP A 99 -2.11 -7.33 -12.08
C ASP A 99 -2.34 -6.85 -13.52
#